data_AF-A0A0C3F217-F1
#
_entry.id   AF-A0A0C3F217-F1
#
_cell.length_a   1.000
_cell.length_b   1.000
_cell.length_c   1.000
_cell.angle_alpha   90.00
_cell.angle_beta   90.00
_cell.angle_gamma   90.00
#
_symmetry.space_group_name_H-M   'P 1'
#
loop_
_entity.id
_entity.type
_entity.pdbx_description
1 polymer ?
#
loop_
_entity_poly.entity_id
_entity_poly.type
_entity_poly.pdbx_seq_one_letter_code
_entity_poly.pdbx_strand_id
1 'polypeptide(L)'
;MTSRTNLILAARLELYSVRVRYSKIAVLQYHHETDKLRPWNWPSTLESRVQPCALRDYRMSHQMLGPCCLCPMAETTQPDFVEAPIYMALVGPCAGEYVASCARDRCGYFVVLDRLYDRTIPIQVYPRREFGERIPPRVTHVSEEVWFQQAICQSRPLKRSFAMLDVGVPEIMNPPAPTRSRSTTTRRPTDSELLRRLDLQVWPGITDTEFQKLFVECECGLVTTRRSFEEHECIIDISDDE
;
A
#
# COMPACT_ATOMS: atom_id res chain seq x y z
N MET A 1 23.05 -24.94 13.62
CA MET A 1 21.83 -25.60 13.08
C MET A 1 20.69 -24.64 12.75
N THR A 2 20.64 -23.43 13.35
CA THR A 2 19.65 -22.37 13.11
C THR A 2 19.67 -21.74 11.70
N SER A 3 20.82 -21.74 11.02
CA SER A 3 20.96 -21.10 9.69
C SER A 3 20.16 -21.82 8.58
N ARG A 4 20.10 -23.15 8.60
CA ARG A 4 19.47 -23.95 7.53
C ARG A 4 17.93 -23.92 7.61
N THR A 5 17.36 -23.92 8.81
CA THR A 5 15.92 -23.77 9.04
C THR A 5 15.41 -22.40 8.61
N ASN A 6 16.19 -21.34 8.88
CA ASN A 6 15.84 -19.98 8.47
C ASN A 6 15.87 -19.82 6.94
N LEU A 7 16.83 -20.44 6.26
CA LEU A 7 16.90 -20.45 4.80
C LEU A 7 15.69 -21.15 4.15
N ILE A 8 15.29 -22.30 4.68
CA ILE A 8 14.12 -23.03 4.18
C ILE A 8 12.84 -22.21 4.38
N LEU A 9 12.68 -21.58 5.55
CA LEU A 9 11.53 -20.74 5.86
C LEU A 9 11.47 -19.51 4.94
N ALA A 10 12.59 -18.82 4.73
CA ALA A 10 12.67 -17.67 3.84
C ALA A 10 12.32 -18.05 2.38
N ALA A 11 12.89 -19.14 1.87
CA ALA A 11 12.59 -19.64 0.52
C ALA A 11 11.10 -20.00 0.35
N ARG A 12 10.49 -20.56 1.39
CA ARG A 12 9.09 -20.95 1.37
C ARG A 12 8.15 -19.74 1.47
N LEU A 13 8.50 -18.76 2.30
CA LEU A 13 7.79 -17.49 2.40
C LEU A 13 7.77 -16.78 1.04
N GLU A 14 8.91 -16.75 0.35
CA GLU A 14 9.03 -16.16 -0.99
C GLU A 14 8.19 -16.92 -2.03
N LEU A 15 8.23 -18.26 -2.02
CA LEU A 15 7.39 -19.06 -2.91
C LEU A 15 5.90 -18.77 -2.69
N TYR A 16 5.47 -18.65 -1.43
CA TYR A 16 4.08 -18.36 -1.09
C TYR A 16 3.70 -16.91 -1.44
N SER A 17 4.59 -15.94 -1.21
CA SER A 17 4.35 -14.52 -1.54
C SER A 17 4.15 -14.35 -3.05
N VAL A 18 5.02 -14.98 -3.87
CA VAL A 18 4.91 -15.01 -5.33
C VAL A 18 3.60 -15.67 -5.76
N ARG A 19 3.26 -16.82 -5.20
CA ARG A 19 2.03 -17.54 -5.55
C ARG A 19 0.76 -16.75 -5.20
N VAL A 20 0.74 -16.08 -4.05
CA VAL A 20 -0.33 -15.18 -3.63
C VAL A 20 -0.45 -14.02 -4.62
N ARG A 21 0.67 -13.34 -4.91
CA ARG A 21 0.71 -12.14 -5.77
C ARG A 21 0.25 -12.41 -7.19
N TYR A 22 0.59 -13.56 -7.76
CA TYR A 22 0.28 -13.90 -9.15
C TYR A 22 -0.94 -14.81 -9.34
N SER A 23 -1.67 -15.14 -8.26
CA SER A 23 -2.92 -15.88 -8.36
C SER A 23 -3.98 -15.07 -9.11
N LYS A 24 -4.56 -15.64 -10.17
CA LYS A 24 -5.61 -15.02 -11.00
C LYS A 24 -7.01 -15.60 -10.75
N ILE A 25 -7.10 -16.66 -9.96
CA ILE A 25 -8.31 -17.50 -9.81
C ILE A 25 -8.92 -17.44 -8.40
N ALA A 26 -8.16 -16.94 -7.43
CA ALA A 26 -8.62 -16.80 -6.05
C ALA A 26 -7.69 -15.87 -5.28
N VAL A 27 -8.25 -15.20 -4.28
CA VAL A 27 -7.45 -14.62 -3.19
C VAL A 27 -6.94 -15.79 -2.35
N LEU A 28 -5.62 -15.95 -2.23
CA LEU A 28 -5.04 -17.02 -1.42
C LEU A 28 -4.78 -16.50 -0.01
N GLN A 29 -5.09 -17.30 1.00
CA GLN A 29 -4.78 -17.04 2.40
C GLN A 29 -3.96 -18.19 2.99
N TYR A 30 -3.16 -17.89 4.01
CA TYR A 30 -2.44 -18.91 4.75
C TYR A 30 -3.36 -19.65 5.73
N HIS A 31 -3.17 -20.95 5.88
CA HIS A 31 -3.89 -21.77 6.85
C HIS A 31 -2.91 -22.51 7.73
N HIS A 32 -2.69 -22.01 8.96
CA HIS A 32 -1.65 -22.48 9.89
C HIS A 32 -1.71 -23.99 10.14
N GLU A 33 -2.88 -24.55 10.50
CA GLU A 33 -3.01 -25.97 10.85
C GLU A 33 -2.59 -26.93 9.73
N THR A 34 -2.77 -26.52 8.47
CA THR A 34 -2.43 -27.35 7.30
C THR A 34 -1.16 -26.92 6.60
N ASP A 35 -0.56 -25.82 7.08
CA ASP A 35 0.67 -25.23 6.56
C ASP A 35 0.65 -25.02 5.02
N LYS A 36 -0.51 -24.60 4.51
CA LYS A 36 -0.82 -24.49 3.08
C LYS A 36 -1.61 -23.23 2.77
N LEU A 37 -1.50 -22.78 1.51
CA LEU A 37 -2.36 -21.75 0.96
C LEU A 37 -3.73 -22.35 0.62
N ARG A 38 -4.79 -21.68 1.04
CA ARG A 38 -6.19 -22.00 0.69
C ARG A 38 -6.85 -20.79 0.05
N PRO A 39 -7.85 -20.98 -0.82
CA PRO A 39 -8.70 -19.88 -1.26
C PRO A 39 -9.38 -19.22 -0.06
N TRP A 40 -9.37 -17.89 -0.06
CA TRP A 40 -10.26 -17.07 0.76
C TRP A 40 -11.54 -16.84 -0.03
N ASN A 41 -12.68 -17.11 0.60
CA ASN A 41 -13.97 -16.99 -0.06
C ASN A 41 -14.39 -15.53 -0.09
N TRP A 42 -14.64 -15.02 -1.28
CA TRP A 42 -15.05 -13.64 -1.46
C TRP A 42 -16.48 -13.44 -0.93
N PRO A 43 -16.75 -12.41 -0.11
CA PRO A 43 -18.07 -12.19 0.44
C PRO A 43 -19.09 -11.84 -0.63
N SER A 44 -20.23 -12.51 -0.57
CA SER A 44 -21.38 -12.23 -1.42
C SER A 44 -22.60 -11.92 -0.57
N THR A 45 -23.42 -11.00 -1.06
CA THR A 45 -24.82 -10.91 -0.66
C THR A 45 -25.64 -11.95 -1.42
N LEU A 46 -26.95 -12.02 -1.14
CA LEU A 46 -27.87 -12.89 -1.89
C LEU A 46 -28.00 -12.47 -3.36
N GLU A 47 -27.77 -11.20 -3.67
CA GLU A 47 -27.99 -10.62 -5.00
C GLU A 47 -26.70 -10.48 -5.79
N SER A 48 -25.62 -10.07 -5.12
CA SER A 48 -24.37 -9.76 -5.79
C SER A 48 -23.14 -9.96 -4.91
N ARG A 49 -22.00 -10.10 -5.58
CA ARG A 49 -20.69 -10.07 -4.95
C ARG A 49 -20.41 -8.70 -4.36
N VAL A 50 -19.93 -8.65 -3.11
CA VAL A 50 -19.57 -7.40 -2.43
C VAL A 50 -18.37 -6.77 -3.15
N GLN A 51 -18.48 -5.50 -3.51
CA GLN A 51 -17.39 -4.77 -4.18
C GLN A 51 -16.19 -4.58 -3.24
N PRO A 52 -14.96 -4.50 -3.78
CA PRO A 52 -13.74 -4.29 -3.00
C PRO A 52 -13.83 -3.11 -2.02
N CYS A 53 -14.41 -1.99 -2.47
CA CYS A 53 -14.60 -0.79 -1.64
C CYS A 53 -15.54 -0.99 -0.45
N ALA A 54 -16.48 -1.92 -0.56
CA ALA A 54 -17.48 -2.23 0.47
C ALA A 54 -17.03 -3.35 1.42
N LEU A 55 -15.91 -4.05 1.14
CA LEU A 55 -15.45 -5.18 1.95
C LEU A 55 -15.18 -4.79 3.41
N ARG A 56 -14.65 -3.59 3.63
CA ARG A 56 -14.34 -3.10 4.98
C ARG A 56 -15.60 -2.87 5.80
N ASP A 57 -16.62 -2.27 5.21
CA ASP A 57 -17.91 -2.02 5.88
C ASP A 57 -18.72 -3.32 6.04
N TYR A 58 -18.61 -4.22 5.06
CA TYR A 58 -19.20 -5.54 5.14
C TYR A 58 -18.65 -6.34 6.32
N ARG A 59 -17.32 -6.31 6.54
CA ARG A 59 -16.66 -6.93 7.71
C ARG A 59 -17.20 -6.42 9.05
N MET A 60 -17.60 -5.14 9.13
CA MET A 60 -18.14 -4.56 10.36
C MET A 60 -19.55 -5.07 10.68
N SER A 61 -20.33 -5.42 9.65
CA SER A 61 -21.73 -5.81 9.77
C SER A 61 -21.99 -7.32 9.67
N HIS A 62 -21.04 -8.08 9.13
CA HIS A 62 -21.15 -9.52 8.90
C HIS A 62 -20.02 -10.28 9.57
N GLN A 63 -20.23 -11.57 9.83
CA GLN A 63 -19.25 -12.48 10.42
C GLN A 63 -18.17 -12.89 9.39
N MET A 64 -17.50 -11.89 8.83
CA MET A 64 -16.41 -12.02 7.88
C MET A 64 -15.11 -11.49 8.50
N LEU A 65 -13.99 -12.11 8.14
CA LEU A 65 -12.65 -11.59 8.35
C LEU A 65 -11.95 -11.44 6.98
N GLY A 66 -11.00 -10.51 6.88
CA GLY A 66 -10.09 -10.42 5.76
C GLY A 66 -9.21 -11.67 5.62
N PRO A 67 -8.47 -11.79 4.51
CA PRO A 67 -7.64 -12.95 4.27
C PRO A 67 -6.47 -13.03 5.26
N CYS A 68 -6.06 -14.25 5.61
CA CYS A 68 -4.89 -14.47 6.46
C CYS A 68 -3.59 -14.23 5.68
N CYS A 69 -2.72 -13.37 6.19
CA CYS A 69 -1.39 -13.14 5.62
C CYS A 69 -0.40 -14.27 5.98
N LEU A 70 0.85 -14.18 5.50
CA LEU A 70 1.89 -15.19 5.74
C LEU A 70 2.62 -15.02 7.09
N CYS A 71 2.25 -14.04 7.93
CA CYS A 71 2.91 -13.81 9.22
C CYS A 71 2.94 -15.02 10.16
N PRO A 72 1.88 -15.86 10.27
CA PRO A 72 1.92 -17.05 11.13
C PRO A 72 2.97 -18.07 10.66
N MET A 73 3.41 -18.00 9.41
CA MET A 73 4.51 -18.80 8.88
C MET A 73 5.88 -18.19 9.17
N ALA A 74 5.96 -16.86 9.18
CA ALA A 74 7.23 -16.13 9.29
C ALA A 74 7.79 -16.11 10.72
N GLU A 75 6.92 -16.07 11.73
CA GLU A 75 7.28 -15.92 13.13
C GLU A 75 6.46 -16.90 13.99
N THR A 76 7.14 -17.82 14.70
CA THR A 76 6.48 -18.83 15.56
C THR A 76 5.77 -18.25 16.78
N THR A 77 5.98 -16.97 17.09
CA THR A 77 5.34 -16.25 18.20
C THR A 77 4.03 -15.58 17.82
N GLN A 78 3.69 -15.56 16.53
CA GLN A 78 2.46 -14.95 16.04
C GLN A 78 1.26 -15.87 16.29
N PRO A 79 0.04 -15.31 16.38
CA PRO A 79 -1.16 -16.13 16.44
C PRO A 79 -1.33 -16.93 15.14
N ASP A 80 -2.05 -18.04 15.24
CA ASP A 80 -2.38 -18.93 14.11
C ASP A 80 -3.07 -18.20 12.94
N PHE A 81 -3.70 -17.06 13.23
CA PHE A 81 -4.35 -16.22 12.24
C PHE A 81 -3.95 -14.75 12.42
N VAL A 82 -3.37 -14.18 11.37
CA VAL A 82 -3.09 -12.74 11.26
C VAL A 82 -3.80 -12.19 10.03
N GLU A 83 -4.83 -11.38 10.26
CA GLU A 83 -5.65 -10.77 9.22
C GLU A 83 -4.85 -9.71 8.43
N ALA A 84 -4.95 -9.77 7.10
CA ALA A 84 -4.45 -8.73 6.22
C ALA A 84 -5.46 -7.57 6.14
N PRO A 85 -5.05 -6.31 6.37
CA PRO A 85 -5.91 -5.16 6.12
C PRO A 85 -6.29 -5.07 4.64
N ILE A 86 -7.53 -4.67 4.39
CA ILE A 86 -8.04 -4.31 3.06
C ILE A 86 -8.15 -2.79 2.99
N TYR A 87 -7.46 -2.18 2.03
CA TYR A 87 -7.39 -0.73 1.87
C TYR A 87 -7.17 -0.34 0.41
N MET A 88 -7.40 0.93 0.09
CA MET A 88 -7.09 1.48 -1.22
C MET A 88 -5.62 1.87 -1.25
N ALA A 89 -4.86 1.32 -2.20
CA ALA A 89 -3.48 1.73 -2.40
C ALA A 89 -3.45 3.19 -2.87
N LEU A 90 -2.75 4.05 -2.14
CA LEU A 90 -2.66 5.48 -2.45
C LEU A 90 -1.53 5.77 -3.45
N VAL A 91 -0.59 4.85 -3.53
CA VAL A 91 0.69 5.00 -4.21
C VAL A 91 1.08 3.65 -4.81
N GLY A 92 1.86 3.66 -5.88
CA GLY A 92 2.38 2.50 -6.56
C GLY A 92 1.70 2.26 -7.91
N PRO A 93 2.10 1.17 -8.60
CA PRO A 93 1.44 0.72 -9.83
C PRO A 93 -0.02 0.28 -9.61
N CYS A 94 -0.45 0.16 -8.35
CA CYS A 94 -1.83 -0.16 -7.98
C CYS A 94 -2.55 1.03 -7.34
N ALA A 95 -2.04 2.26 -7.50
CA ALA A 95 -2.68 3.45 -6.92
C ALA A 95 -4.14 3.59 -7.40
N GLY A 96 -5.05 3.81 -6.45
CA GLY A 96 -6.49 3.83 -6.67
C GLY A 96 -7.18 2.45 -6.61
N GLU A 97 -6.42 1.35 -6.60
CA GLU A 97 -6.98 0.00 -6.51
C GLU A 97 -7.09 -0.48 -5.05
N TYR A 98 -8.12 -1.27 -4.74
CA TYR A 98 -8.20 -1.96 -3.44
C TYR A 98 -7.28 -3.17 -3.40
N VAL A 99 -6.49 -3.25 -2.32
CA VAL A 99 -5.50 -4.30 -2.08
C VAL A 99 -5.70 -4.92 -0.69
N ALA A 100 -5.26 -6.16 -0.53
CA ALA A 100 -5.03 -6.79 0.76
C ALA A 100 -3.53 -7.08 0.89
N SER A 101 -2.87 -6.52 1.90
CA SER A 101 -1.44 -6.73 2.14
C SER A 101 -1.13 -7.02 3.60
N CYS A 102 0.08 -7.49 3.89
CA CYS A 102 0.56 -7.65 5.27
C CYS A 102 0.52 -6.29 5.99
N ALA A 103 -0.14 -6.20 7.15
CA ALA A 103 -0.26 -4.95 7.90
C ALA A 103 1.08 -4.25 8.22
N ARG A 104 2.14 -5.05 8.39
CA ARG A 104 3.48 -4.61 8.77
C ARG A 104 4.50 -4.70 7.63
N ASP A 105 4.07 -5.06 6.42
CA ASP A 105 4.95 -5.29 5.25
C ASP A 105 6.12 -6.27 5.49
N ARG A 106 5.95 -7.25 6.39
CA ARG A 106 7.03 -8.19 6.75
C ARG A 106 7.05 -9.47 5.94
N CYS A 107 5.86 -10.02 5.65
CA CYS A 107 5.76 -11.37 5.10
C CYS A 107 5.54 -11.42 3.58
N GLY A 108 5.57 -10.27 2.90
CA GLY A 108 5.39 -10.18 1.45
C GLY A 108 3.98 -10.49 0.92
N TYR A 109 3.01 -10.77 1.79
CA TYR A 109 1.62 -10.99 1.41
C TYR A 109 1.04 -9.72 0.74
N PHE A 110 0.61 -9.83 -0.51
CA PHE A 110 0.05 -8.73 -1.28
C PHE A 110 -0.86 -9.25 -2.40
N VAL A 111 -2.12 -8.81 -2.42
CA VAL A 111 -3.13 -9.18 -3.42
C VAL A 111 -3.87 -7.92 -3.88
N VAL A 112 -4.04 -7.75 -5.19
CA VAL A 112 -4.88 -6.67 -5.75
C VAL A 112 -6.29 -7.21 -5.96
N LEU A 113 -7.24 -6.74 -5.14
CA LEU A 113 -8.60 -7.27 -5.08
C LEU A 113 -9.41 -6.84 -6.31
N ASP A 114 -9.26 -5.59 -6.76
CA ASP A 114 -10.01 -5.07 -7.91
C ASP A 114 -9.79 -5.92 -9.17
N ARG A 115 -8.56 -6.39 -9.40
CA ARG A 115 -8.21 -7.25 -10.55
C ARG A 115 -8.84 -8.64 -10.51
N LEU A 116 -9.32 -9.08 -9.34
CA LEU A 116 -9.98 -10.36 -9.12
C LEU A 116 -11.50 -10.24 -9.08
N TYR A 117 -12.06 -9.04 -8.92
CA TYR A 117 -13.50 -8.84 -8.74
C TYR A 117 -14.33 -9.37 -9.92
N ASP A 118 -13.87 -9.17 -11.15
CA ASP A 118 -14.57 -9.64 -12.36
C ASP A 118 -14.28 -11.10 -12.71
N ARG A 119 -13.45 -11.80 -11.93
CA ARG A 119 -13.06 -13.19 -12.18
C ARG A 119 -14.00 -14.17 -11.49
N THR A 120 -14.05 -15.39 -12.00
CA THR A 120 -14.75 -16.50 -11.33
C THR A 120 -13.91 -16.99 -10.16
N ILE A 121 -14.18 -16.46 -8.97
CA ILE A 121 -13.50 -16.82 -7.72
C ILE A 121 -14.51 -17.44 -6.74
N PRO A 122 -14.05 -18.22 -5.75
CA PRO A 122 -14.91 -18.77 -4.71
C PRO A 122 -15.64 -17.65 -3.95
N ILE A 123 -16.93 -17.83 -3.72
CA ILE A 123 -17.78 -16.88 -2.99
C ILE A 123 -18.42 -17.54 -1.76
N GLN A 124 -18.73 -16.75 -0.75
CA GLN A 124 -19.46 -17.19 0.44
C GLN A 124 -20.40 -16.09 0.95
N VAL A 125 -21.61 -16.47 1.31
CA VAL A 125 -22.54 -15.59 2.04
C VAL A 125 -22.23 -15.71 3.53
N TYR A 126 -21.87 -14.59 4.15
CA TYR A 126 -21.59 -14.53 5.58
C TYR A 126 -22.83 -14.03 6.33
N PRO A 127 -23.19 -14.61 7.47
CA PRO A 127 -24.32 -14.13 8.26
C PRO A 127 -24.04 -12.74 8.82
N ARG A 128 -25.11 -11.95 9.03
CA ARG A 128 -25.01 -10.68 9.75
C ARG A 128 -24.65 -10.94 11.20
N ARG A 129 -23.89 -10.02 11.79
CA ARG A 129 -23.57 -10.05 13.21
C ARG A 129 -24.83 -9.78 14.03
N GLU A 130 -24.95 -10.46 15.17
CA GLU A 130 -26.05 -10.22 16.10
C GLU A 130 -25.84 -8.91 16.88
N PHE A 131 -26.92 -8.36 17.43
CA PHE A 131 -26.83 -7.18 18.28
C PHE A 131 -25.98 -7.49 19.53
N GLY A 132 -24.97 -6.66 19.78
CA GLY A 132 -24.04 -6.84 20.90
C GLY A 132 -22.88 -7.81 20.62
N GLU A 133 -22.84 -8.45 19.45
CA GLU A 133 -21.68 -9.25 19.04
C GLU A 133 -20.44 -8.36 18.91
N ARG A 134 -19.29 -8.84 19.41
CA ARG A 134 -18.04 -8.08 19.34
C ARG A 134 -17.56 -7.97 17.90
N ILE A 135 -17.37 -6.74 17.44
CA ILE A 135 -16.73 -6.48 16.14
C ILE A 135 -15.21 -6.62 16.31
N PRO A 136 -14.55 -7.47 15.49
CA PRO A 136 -13.10 -7.59 15.53
C PRO A 136 -12.42 -6.24 15.29
N PRO A 137 -11.33 -5.92 16.00
CA PRO A 137 -10.61 -4.65 15.83
C PRO A 137 -10.29 -4.37 14.36
N ARG A 138 -10.32 -3.10 13.99
CA ARG A 138 -9.95 -2.67 12.64
C ARG A 138 -8.46 -2.93 12.46
N VAL A 139 -8.10 -3.65 11.40
CA VAL A 139 -6.71 -3.80 10.98
C VAL A 139 -6.39 -2.65 10.03
N THR A 140 -5.30 -1.94 10.31
CA THR A 140 -4.76 -0.85 9.50
C THR A 140 -3.43 -1.27 8.90
N HIS A 141 -3.19 -0.83 7.67
CA HIS A 141 -1.87 -0.96 7.08
C HIS A 141 -0.94 0.15 7.58
N VAL A 142 0.36 -0.12 7.72
CA VAL A 142 1.35 0.89 8.14
C VAL A 142 1.32 2.15 7.25
N SER A 143 1.03 2.00 5.95
CA SER A 143 0.89 3.15 5.05
C SER A 143 -0.33 4.02 5.36
N GLU A 144 -1.43 3.46 5.90
CA GLU A 144 -2.60 4.24 6.32
C GLU A 144 -2.29 5.08 7.58
N GLU A 145 -1.47 4.56 8.50
CA GLU A 145 -1.15 5.22 9.78
C GLU A 145 -0.35 6.52 9.61
N VAL A 146 0.59 6.54 8.66
CA VAL A 146 1.42 7.71 8.36
C VAL A 146 0.59 8.92 7.91
N TRP A 147 -0.52 8.69 7.20
CA TRP A 147 -1.40 9.77 6.73
C TRP A 147 -2.26 10.36 7.84
N PHE A 148 -2.73 9.55 8.80
CA PHE A 148 -3.47 10.07 9.95
C PHE A 148 -2.58 11.00 10.79
N GLN A 149 -1.32 10.65 11.00
CA GLN A 149 -0.38 11.50 11.73
C GLN A 149 -0.05 12.80 10.97
N GLN A 150 0.11 12.74 9.64
CA GLN A 150 0.32 13.96 8.83
C GLN A 150 -0.92 14.85 8.78
N ALA A 151 -2.12 14.30 8.68
CA ALA A 151 -3.38 15.07 8.70
C ALA A 151 -3.62 15.74 10.06
N ILE A 152 -3.31 15.05 11.17
CA ILE A 152 -3.43 15.62 12.52
C ILE A 152 -2.39 16.74 12.74
N CYS A 153 -1.15 16.59 12.27
CA CYS A 153 -0.13 17.65 12.36
C CYS A 153 -0.36 18.83 11.40
N GLN A 154 -1.13 18.64 10.32
CA GLN A 154 -1.54 19.73 9.43
C GLN A 154 -2.87 20.39 9.83
N SER A 155 -3.62 19.77 10.74
CA SER A 155 -4.77 20.41 11.35
C SER A 155 -4.30 21.50 12.32
N ARG A 156 -4.16 22.73 11.79
CA ARG A 156 -4.11 23.92 12.64
C ARG A 156 -5.27 23.83 13.64
N PRO A 157 -5.06 24.13 14.93
CA PRO A 157 -6.12 24.03 15.92
C PRO A 157 -7.30 24.88 15.44
N LEU A 158 -8.42 24.21 15.14
CA LEU A 158 -9.67 24.90 14.85
C LEU A 158 -9.99 25.76 16.06
N LYS A 159 -9.79 27.07 15.95
CA LYS A 159 -10.36 28.05 16.89
C LYS A 159 -11.87 27.85 16.84
N ARG A 160 -12.39 27.14 17.85
CA ARG A 160 -13.83 27.04 18.12
C ARG A 160 -14.32 28.43 18.49
N SER A 161 -14.65 29.25 17.50
CA SER A 161 -15.56 30.37 17.72
C SER A 161 -16.97 29.80 17.67
N PHE A 162 -17.57 29.61 18.84
CA PHE A 162 -19.02 29.46 18.96
C PHE A 162 -19.64 30.77 18.51
N ALA A 163 -20.16 30.81 17.29
CA ALA A 163 -21.12 31.82 16.87
C ALA A 163 -22.48 31.13 16.78
N MET A 164 -23.39 31.57 17.64
CA MET A 164 -24.80 31.21 17.64
C MET A 164 -25.42 31.61 16.30
N LEU A 165 -26.21 30.73 15.70
CA LEU A 165 -26.97 30.98 14.48
C LEU A 165 -28.15 31.90 14.81
N ASP A 166 -28.19 33.09 14.19
CA ASP A 166 -29.45 33.80 13.95
C ASP A 166 -29.89 33.53 12.50
N VAL A 167 -31.12 33.04 12.38
CA VAL A 167 -31.79 32.70 11.13
C VAL A 167 -32.34 33.99 10.51
N GLY A 168 -31.71 34.45 9.43
CA GLY A 168 -32.20 35.51 8.55
C GLY A 168 -32.05 35.09 7.08
N VAL A 169 -33.17 35.09 6.36
CA VAL A 169 -33.39 34.70 4.95
C VAL A 169 -32.72 35.72 3.99
N PRO A 170 -32.30 35.33 2.77
CA PRO A 170 -31.07 35.82 2.15
C PRO A 170 -31.26 37.08 1.29
N GLU A 171 -30.35 38.04 1.45
CA GLU A 171 -30.03 39.02 0.41
C GLU A 171 -28.99 38.40 -0.54
N ILE A 172 -29.38 38.26 -1.80
CA ILE A 172 -28.53 37.82 -2.91
C ILE A 172 -27.51 38.94 -3.17
N MET A 173 -26.36 38.88 -2.50
CA MET A 173 -25.16 39.61 -2.90
C MET A 173 -24.31 38.72 -3.80
N ASN A 174 -24.19 39.14 -5.06
CA ASN A 174 -23.29 38.55 -6.03
C ASN A 174 -21.85 38.45 -5.48
N PRO A 175 -21.17 37.29 -5.58
CA PRO A 175 -19.78 37.19 -5.18
C PRO A 175 -18.91 38.03 -6.13
N PRO A 176 -17.97 38.84 -5.62
CA PRO A 176 -16.94 39.43 -6.45
C PRO A 176 -16.09 38.30 -7.06
N ALA A 177 -15.74 38.48 -8.33
CA ALA A 177 -14.92 37.55 -9.09
C ALA A 177 -13.68 37.08 -8.31
N PRO A 178 -13.25 35.81 -8.47
CA PRO A 178 -12.08 35.30 -7.79
C PRO A 178 -10.85 36.10 -8.24
N THR A 179 -10.32 36.90 -7.33
CA THR A 179 -8.99 37.47 -7.41
C THR A 179 -8.04 36.29 -7.57
N ARG A 180 -7.41 36.21 -8.76
CA ARG A 180 -6.33 35.29 -9.10
C ARG A 180 -5.24 35.37 -8.02
N SER A 181 -5.33 34.46 -7.06
CA SER A 181 -4.24 34.15 -6.15
C SER A 181 -3.09 33.61 -6.97
N ARG A 182 -2.03 34.41 -7.03
CA ARG A 182 -0.73 34.15 -7.62
C ARG A 182 -0.28 32.69 -7.47
N SER A 183 0.08 32.13 -8.61
CA SER A 183 0.94 30.98 -8.83
C SER A 183 1.92 30.73 -7.67
N THR A 184 1.72 29.62 -6.96
CA THR A 184 2.82 28.97 -6.25
C THR A 184 3.81 28.51 -7.30
N THR A 185 4.88 29.28 -7.51
CA THR A 185 6.06 28.82 -8.24
C THR A 185 6.52 27.52 -7.57
N THR A 186 6.31 26.41 -8.27
CA THR A 186 6.81 25.08 -7.92
C THR A 186 8.34 25.16 -7.92
N ARG A 187 8.91 25.37 -6.73
CA ARG A 187 10.35 25.39 -6.51
C ARG A 187 10.91 24.04 -6.95
N ARG A 188 11.85 24.05 -7.91
CA ARG A 188 12.53 22.82 -8.33
C ARG A 188 13.24 22.19 -7.12
N PRO A 189 13.06 20.88 -6.88
CA PRO A 189 13.75 20.19 -5.79
C PRO A 189 15.26 20.20 -6.01
N THR A 190 16.03 20.32 -4.94
CA THR A 190 17.50 20.28 -4.97
C THR A 190 17.99 18.84 -5.04
N ASP A 191 19.22 18.60 -5.52
CA ASP A 191 19.77 17.25 -5.65
C ASP A 191 19.83 16.50 -4.31
N SER A 192 20.04 17.20 -3.20
CA SER A 192 20.01 16.61 -1.85
C SER A 192 18.61 16.08 -1.48
N GLU A 193 17.55 16.76 -1.90
CA GLU A 193 16.18 16.31 -1.66
C GLU A 193 15.84 15.10 -2.53
N LEU A 194 16.34 15.08 -3.77
CA LEU A 194 16.17 13.94 -4.66
C LEU A 194 16.92 12.69 -4.18
N LEU A 195 18.15 12.84 -3.66
CA LEU A 195 18.89 11.73 -3.03
C LEU A 195 18.15 11.18 -1.81
N ARG A 196 17.62 12.05 -0.94
CA ARG A 196 16.81 11.60 0.20
C ARG A 196 15.57 10.82 -0.24
N ARG A 197 14.95 11.21 -1.37
CA ARG A 197 13.81 10.50 -1.94
C ARG A 197 14.16 9.15 -2.57
N LEU A 198 15.41 8.89 -2.95
CA LEU A 198 15.87 7.58 -3.42
C LEU A 198 15.96 6.56 -2.29
N ASP A 199 16.49 6.97 -1.13
CA ASP A 199 16.65 6.08 0.03
C ASP A 199 15.34 5.85 0.79
N LEU A 200 14.37 6.73 0.59
CA LEU A 200 13.04 6.60 1.16
C LEU A 200 12.23 5.55 0.38
N GLN A 201 11.69 4.57 1.10
CA GLN A 201 10.72 3.60 0.58
C GLN A 201 9.33 4.25 0.37
N VAL A 202 9.31 5.46 -0.20
CA VAL A 202 8.12 6.29 -0.38
C VAL A 202 7.86 6.41 -1.87
N TRP A 203 6.67 6.03 -2.31
CA TRP A 203 6.22 6.18 -3.69
C TRP A 203 5.29 7.40 -3.84
N PRO A 204 5.33 8.15 -4.95
CA PRO A 204 6.26 8.00 -6.06
C PRO A 204 7.66 8.42 -5.63
N GLY A 205 8.62 7.55 -5.95
CA GLY A 205 10.05 7.86 -5.81
C GLY A 205 10.42 9.02 -6.74
N ILE A 206 11.70 9.13 -7.06
CA ILE A 206 12.10 10.11 -8.07
C ILE A 206 11.62 9.67 -9.46
N THR A 207 11.22 10.63 -10.29
CA THR A 207 10.86 10.39 -11.69
C THR A 207 12.11 10.07 -12.53
N ASP A 208 11.96 9.45 -13.71
CA ASP A 208 13.09 9.15 -14.60
C ASP A 208 13.93 10.40 -14.94
N THR A 209 13.27 11.55 -15.16
CA THR A 209 13.96 12.82 -15.42
C THR A 209 14.71 13.37 -14.20
N GLU A 210 14.27 13.05 -12.98
CA GLU A 210 14.97 13.38 -11.75
C GLU A 210 16.12 12.39 -11.48
N PHE A 211 15.94 11.12 -11.86
CA PHE A 211 16.97 10.09 -11.79
C PHE A 211 18.13 10.42 -12.73
N GLN A 212 17.85 10.76 -13.99
CA GLN A 212 18.87 11.19 -14.98
C GLN A 212 19.61 12.49 -14.60
N LYS A 213 19.05 13.29 -13.69
CA LYS A 213 19.75 14.45 -13.11
C LYS A 213 20.75 14.04 -12.03
N LEU A 214 20.48 12.98 -11.29
CA LEU A 214 21.35 12.52 -10.21
C LEU A 214 22.43 11.57 -10.69
N PHE A 215 22.11 10.71 -11.65
CA PHE A 215 22.99 9.68 -12.16
C PHE A 215 23.44 9.96 -13.59
N VAL A 216 24.61 9.43 -13.91
CA VAL A 216 25.18 9.41 -15.25
C VAL A 216 25.78 8.04 -15.50
N GLU A 217 25.64 7.55 -16.72
CA GLU A 217 26.26 6.33 -17.22
C GLU A 217 27.53 6.70 -17.98
N CYS A 218 28.64 6.11 -17.59
CA CYS A 218 29.93 6.27 -18.28
C CYS A 218 29.99 5.36 -19.52
N GLU A 219 30.91 5.65 -20.44
CA GLU A 219 31.16 4.80 -21.62
C GLU A 219 31.66 3.39 -21.24
N CYS A 220 32.31 3.23 -20.09
CA CYS A 220 32.65 1.91 -19.54
C CYS A 220 31.46 1.13 -18.95
N GLY A 221 30.24 1.70 -19.01
CA GLY A 221 29.01 1.10 -18.47
C GLY A 221 28.79 1.31 -16.97
N LEU A 222 29.68 2.03 -16.28
CA LEU A 222 29.49 2.36 -14.87
C LEU A 222 28.43 3.45 -14.69
N VAL A 223 27.37 3.17 -13.93
CA VAL A 223 26.40 4.17 -13.49
C VAL A 223 26.81 4.71 -12.12
N THR A 224 27.06 6.02 -12.03
CA THR A 224 27.45 6.69 -10.78
C THR A 224 26.68 8.00 -10.58
N THR A 225 26.77 8.59 -9.39
CA THR A 225 26.19 9.91 -9.16
C THR A 225 27.01 10.96 -9.91
N ARG A 226 26.37 11.98 -10.49
CA ARG A 226 27.07 13.06 -11.21
C ARG A 226 28.15 13.75 -10.38
N ARG A 227 27.98 13.79 -9.05
CA ARG A 227 28.93 14.40 -8.11
C ARG A 227 30.23 13.61 -8.01
N SER A 228 30.12 12.27 -8.09
CA SER A 228 31.26 11.36 -8.06
C SER A 228 31.81 11.05 -9.45
N PHE A 229 31.15 11.53 -10.51
CA PHE A 229 31.60 11.31 -11.88
C PHE A 229 32.89 12.06 -12.20
N GLU A 230 33.13 13.22 -11.59
CA GLU A 230 34.39 13.96 -11.77
C GLU A 230 35.60 13.21 -11.19
N GLU A 231 35.38 12.30 -10.24
CA GLU A 231 36.40 11.47 -9.60
C GLU A 231 36.53 10.09 -10.28
N HIS A 232 35.73 9.81 -11.32
CA HIS A 232 35.73 8.53 -12.00
C HIS A 232 36.84 8.47 -13.06
N GLU A 233 37.79 7.55 -12.89
CA GLU A 233 38.77 7.20 -13.93
C GLU A 233 38.20 6.10 -14.83
N CYS A 234 37.89 6.46 -16.08
CA CYS A 234 37.32 5.53 -17.05
C CYS A 234 38.41 4.60 -17.60
N ILE A 235 38.37 3.33 -17.23
CA ILE A 235 39.21 2.28 -17.81
C ILE A 235 38.37 1.63 -18.92
N ILE A 236 38.50 2.15 -20.13
CA ILE A 236 38.00 1.48 -21.32
C ILE A 236 39.06 0.43 -21.68
N ASP A 237 38.84 -0.82 -21.28
CA ASP A 237 39.64 -1.93 -21.82
C ASP A 237 39.33 -2.01 -23.31
N ILE A 238 40.19 -1.38 -24.11
CA ILE A 238 40.24 -1.56 -25.55
C ILE A 238 40.68 -3.01 -25.75
N SER A 239 39.71 -3.92 -25.79
CA SER A 239 39.91 -5.24 -26.34
C SER A 239 40.02 -5.04 -27.84
N ASP A 240 41.25 -4.87 -28.31
CA ASP A 240 41.61 -5.03 -29.71
C ASP A 240 41.36 -6.52 -30.05
N ASP A 241 40.13 -6.85 -30.44
CA ASP A 241 39.79 -8.14 -31.03
C ASP A 241 40.45 -8.21 -32.42
N GLU A 242 41.58 -8.93 -32.48
CA GLU A 242 42.21 -9.47 -33.70
C GLU A 242 41.30 -10.45 -34.47
#